data_AF-A0A8J9X5I4-F1
#
_entry.id   AF-A0A8J9X5I4-F1
#
_cell.length_a   1.000
_cell.length_b   1.000
_cell.length_c   1.000
_cell.angle_alpha   90.00
_cell.angle_beta   90.00
_cell.angle_gamma   90.00
#
_symmetry.space_group_name_H-M   'P 1'
#
loop_
_entity.id
_entity.type
_entity.pdbx_description
1 polymer ?
#
loop_
_entity_poly.entity_id
_entity_poly.type
_entity_poly.pdbx_seq_one_letter_code
_entity_poly.pdbx_strand_id
1 'polypeptide(L)'
;KTPELTPVAIQAGLYLARRLFGGDKEAMDYQNVCTTVFTPIEYACVGLSEEDAVAKYGQNNIEVYHREFVPLEWSLSMSRSHNAAYTKVIVDKSPQENVLGIHYVGPNAGEVMQGYGTSMKQGLTLKTLTDTVGIHPTSSEEIVTLSITKSSGEDAAAGGC
;
A
#
# COMPACT_ATOMS: atom_id res chain seq x y z
N LYS A 1 -8.10 -9.51 13.62
CA LYS A 1 -8.92 -8.53 14.39
C LYS A 1 -9.84 -7.83 13.40
N THR A 2 -11.06 -7.46 13.81
CA THR A 2 -11.96 -6.65 12.98
C THR A 2 -11.51 -5.19 13.00
N PRO A 3 -11.26 -4.52 11.86
CA PRO A 3 -10.84 -3.12 11.86
C PRO A 3 -11.97 -2.20 12.35
N GLU A 4 -11.65 -1.27 13.25
CA GLU A 4 -12.60 -0.30 13.82
C GLU A 4 -12.71 0.94 12.91
N LEU A 5 -13.28 0.76 11.71
CA LEU A 5 -13.36 1.80 10.67
C LEU A 5 -14.80 2.02 10.20
N THR A 6 -15.16 3.26 9.90
CA THR A 6 -16.51 3.62 9.43
C THR A 6 -16.94 2.83 8.19
N PRO A 7 -16.13 2.72 7.10
CA PRO A 7 -16.54 1.95 5.92
C PRO A 7 -16.73 0.47 6.22
N VAL A 8 -15.99 -0.07 7.19
CA VAL A 8 -16.13 -1.47 7.63
C VAL A 8 -17.49 -1.67 8.30
N ALA A 9 -17.88 -0.79 9.23
CA ALA A 9 -19.17 -0.89 9.90
C ALA A 9 -20.35 -0.81 8.91
N ILE A 10 -20.28 0.11 7.94
CA ILE A 10 -21.29 0.25 6.88
C ILE A 10 -21.37 -1.03 6.03
N GLN A 11 -20.23 -1.52 5.53
CA GLN A 11 -20.20 -2.69 4.66
C GLN A 11 -20.67 -3.96 5.40
N ALA A 12 -20.30 -4.12 6.67
CA ALA A 12 -20.77 -5.22 7.52
C ALA A 12 -22.30 -5.20 7.65
N GLY A 13 -22.88 -4.01 7.91
CA GLY A 13 -24.33 -3.83 8.02
C GLY A 13 -25.06 -4.14 6.71
N LEU A 14 -24.52 -3.68 5.57
CA LEU A 14 -25.08 -3.97 4.25
C LEU A 14 -25.08 -5.47 3.94
N TYR A 15 -23.94 -6.15 4.11
CA TYR A 15 -23.87 -7.60 3.90
C TYR A 15 -24.76 -8.37 4.88
N LEU A 16 -24.90 -7.92 6.13
CA LEU A 16 -25.83 -8.54 7.08
C LEU A 16 -27.28 -8.41 6.61
N ALA A 17 -27.72 -7.22 6.21
CA ALA A 17 -29.08 -7.00 5.72
C ALA A 17 -29.38 -7.86 4.49
N ARG A 18 -28.42 -7.95 3.56
CA ARG A 18 -28.52 -8.82 2.38
C ARG A 18 -28.67 -10.31 2.73
N ARG A 19 -27.94 -10.80 3.74
CA ARG A 19 -28.10 -12.19 4.20
C ARG A 19 -29.43 -12.46 4.90
N LEU A 20 -29.88 -11.53 5.75
CA LEU A 20 -31.13 -11.71 6.52
C LEU A 20 -32.38 -11.58 5.65
N PHE A 21 -32.37 -10.67 4.68
CA PHE A 21 -33.58 -10.27 3.95
C PHE A 21 -33.49 -10.43 2.42
N GLY A 22 -32.29 -10.61 1.86
CA GLY A 22 -32.06 -10.68 0.41
C GLY A 22 -31.70 -12.07 -0.13
N GLY A 23 -31.51 -13.07 0.73
CA GLY A 23 -31.13 -14.44 0.33
C GLY A 23 -29.65 -14.60 -0.05
N ASP A 24 -28.84 -13.55 0.10
CA ASP A 24 -27.39 -13.62 -0.10
C ASP A 24 -26.73 -14.53 0.94
N LYS A 25 -25.57 -15.09 0.58
CA LYS A 25 -24.74 -15.91 1.47
C LYS A 25 -23.41 -15.26 1.82
N GLU A 26 -23.05 -14.19 1.14
CA GLU A 26 -21.75 -13.56 1.29
C GLU A 26 -21.61 -12.85 2.63
N ALA A 27 -20.50 -13.12 3.29
CA ALA A 27 -20.05 -12.39 4.47
C ALA A 27 -19.20 -11.19 4.05
N MET A 28 -19.09 -10.20 4.92
CA MET A 28 -18.11 -9.14 4.73
C MET A 28 -16.70 -9.74 4.79
N ASP A 29 -15.88 -9.36 3.81
CA ASP A 29 -14.44 -9.65 3.82
C ASP A 29 -13.66 -8.56 4.57
N TYR A 30 -12.96 -8.98 5.62
CA TYR A 30 -12.15 -8.12 6.49
C TYR A 30 -10.65 -8.14 6.17
N GLN A 31 -10.22 -8.88 5.14
CA GLN A 31 -8.82 -8.89 4.71
C GLN A 31 -8.50 -7.64 3.91
N ASN A 32 -7.25 -7.16 3.97
CA ASN A 32 -6.74 -6.06 3.14
C ASN A 32 -7.65 -4.81 3.10
N VAL A 33 -8.19 -4.41 4.25
CA VAL A 33 -8.95 -3.16 4.38
C VAL A 33 -7.94 -2.01 4.42
N CYS A 34 -8.02 -1.08 3.46
CA CYS A 34 -7.17 0.11 3.46
C CYS A 34 -7.43 0.97 4.70
N THR A 35 -6.35 1.54 5.23
CA THR A 35 -6.40 2.46 6.37
C THR A 35 -5.55 3.69 6.07
N THR A 36 -5.98 4.86 6.54
CA THR A 36 -5.23 6.10 6.46
C THR A 36 -5.24 6.82 7.80
N VAL A 37 -4.07 7.27 8.23
CA VAL A 37 -3.87 8.13 9.39
C VAL A 37 -3.58 9.54 8.87
N PHE A 38 -4.48 10.47 9.17
CA PHE A 38 -4.43 11.86 8.69
C PHE A 38 -3.59 12.77 9.58
N THR A 39 -2.29 12.43 9.69
CA THR A 39 -1.26 13.29 10.28
C THR A 39 -0.86 14.42 9.31
N PRO A 40 -0.09 15.45 9.75
CA PRO A 40 0.35 16.53 8.87
C PRO A 40 1.06 16.07 7.59
N ILE A 41 1.79 14.96 7.67
CA ILE A 41 2.14 14.13 6.52
C ILE A 41 1.34 12.85 6.69
N GLU A 42 0.44 12.57 5.74
CA GLU A 42 -0.48 11.44 5.86
C GLU A 42 0.25 10.12 5.69
N TYR A 43 -0.29 9.08 6.32
CA TYR A 43 0.18 7.71 6.17
C TYR A 43 -0.99 6.83 5.78
N ALA A 44 -0.84 6.02 4.72
CA ALA A 44 -1.82 5.02 4.35
C ALA A 44 -1.19 3.66 4.14
N CYS A 45 -1.95 2.60 4.41
CA CYS A 45 -1.52 1.24 4.17
C CYS A 45 -2.67 0.31 3.77
N VAL A 46 -2.28 -0.80 3.15
CA VAL A 46 -3.13 -1.97 2.92
C VAL A 46 -2.29 -3.23 3.12
N GLY A 47 -2.90 -4.29 3.66
CA GLY A 47 -2.22 -5.56 3.86
C GLY A 47 -1.44 -5.62 5.17
N LEU A 48 -0.38 -6.43 5.18
CA LEU A 48 0.45 -6.69 6.36
C LEU A 48 1.49 -5.58 6.57
N SER A 49 1.84 -5.33 7.84
CA SER A 49 3.11 -4.67 8.14
C SER A 49 4.28 -5.58 7.79
N GLU A 50 5.48 -5.00 7.78
CA GLU A 50 6.70 -5.74 7.42
C GLU A 50 7.04 -6.77 8.49
N GLU A 51 6.95 -6.39 9.76
CA GLU A 51 7.14 -7.25 10.91
C GLU A 51 6.08 -8.37 10.98
N ASP A 52 4.83 -8.10 10.62
CA ASP A 52 3.78 -9.13 10.55
C ASP A 52 4.00 -10.09 9.38
N ALA A 53 4.47 -9.58 8.23
CA ALA A 53 4.84 -10.41 7.09
C ALA A 53 6.03 -11.31 7.44
N VAL A 54 7.07 -10.78 8.09
CA VAL A 54 8.21 -11.56 8.57
C VAL A 54 7.78 -12.58 9.63
N ALA A 55 6.92 -12.22 10.58
CA ALA A 55 6.42 -13.15 11.60
C ALA A 55 5.60 -14.29 10.98
N LYS A 56 4.84 -14.01 9.92
CA LYS A 56 3.94 -14.99 9.28
C LYS A 56 4.64 -15.87 8.26
N TYR A 57 5.53 -15.32 7.45
CA TYR A 57 6.15 -16.02 6.32
C TYR A 57 7.64 -16.32 6.54
N GLY A 58 8.30 -15.67 7.51
CA GLY A 58 9.73 -15.81 7.79
C GLY A 58 10.59 -14.83 7.00
N GLN A 59 11.64 -14.29 7.62
CA GLN A 59 12.52 -13.25 7.06
C GLN A 59 13.07 -13.62 5.67
N ASN A 60 13.44 -14.88 5.47
CA ASN A 60 14.05 -15.34 4.21
C ASN A 60 13.05 -15.45 3.05
N ASN A 61 11.75 -15.34 3.33
CA ASN A 61 10.68 -15.47 2.35
C ASN A 61 10.04 -14.12 2.00
N ILE A 62 10.57 -13.02 2.50
CA ILE A 62 10.06 -11.67 2.27
C ILE A 62 11.11 -10.84 1.55
N GLU A 63 10.66 -10.05 0.58
CA GLU A 63 11.41 -8.92 0.02
C GLU A 63 10.65 -7.62 0.26
N VAL A 64 11.38 -6.53 0.49
CA VAL A 64 10.77 -5.21 0.69
C VAL A 64 11.38 -4.24 -0.31
N TYR A 65 10.56 -3.79 -1.25
CA TYR A 65 10.87 -2.73 -2.17
C TYR A 65 10.52 -1.39 -1.53
N HIS A 66 11.37 -0.39 -1.65
CA HIS A 66 11.10 0.91 -1.03
C HIS A 66 11.75 2.07 -1.75
N ARG A 67 11.25 3.29 -1.48
CA ARG A 67 11.78 4.51 -2.05
C ARG A 67 11.43 5.73 -1.20
N GLU A 68 12.40 6.60 -1.03
CA GLU A 68 12.19 8.01 -0.64
C GLU A 68 12.01 8.85 -1.90
N PHE A 69 11.08 9.79 -1.88
CA PHE A 69 10.81 10.65 -3.03
C PHE A 69 10.31 12.03 -2.59
N VAL A 70 10.33 12.97 -3.54
CA VAL A 70 9.82 14.33 -3.34
C VAL A 70 8.60 14.52 -4.24
N PRO A 71 7.39 14.71 -3.70
CA PRO A 71 6.25 15.13 -4.50
C PRO A 71 6.61 16.40 -5.29
N LEU A 72 6.26 16.45 -6.58
CA LEU A 72 6.65 17.55 -7.46
C LEU A 72 6.18 18.91 -6.90
N GLU A 73 5.00 18.96 -6.30
CA GLU A 73 4.44 20.16 -5.68
C GLU A 73 5.28 20.68 -4.50
N TRP A 74 6.08 19.80 -3.88
CA TRP A 74 6.94 20.18 -2.75
C TRP A 74 8.30 20.69 -3.23
N SER A 75 8.74 20.33 -4.44
CA SER A 75 10.03 20.74 -5.01
C SER A 75 10.19 22.25 -5.16
N LEU A 76 9.08 22.98 -5.30
CA LEU A 76 9.06 24.44 -5.42
C LEU A 76 9.15 25.16 -4.06
N SER A 77 9.06 24.43 -2.95
CA SER A 77 9.05 25.01 -1.61
C SER A 77 10.45 25.02 -1.00
N MET A 78 11.00 26.21 -0.75
CA MET A 78 12.29 26.37 -0.06
C MET A 78 12.24 25.95 1.43
N SER A 79 11.04 25.80 2.00
CA SER A 79 10.84 25.50 3.43
C SER A 79 10.52 24.03 3.70
N ARG A 80 10.24 23.22 2.68
CA ARG A 80 9.92 21.80 2.86
C ARG A 80 11.20 20.96 2.74
N SER A 81 11.34 19.98 3.63
CA SER A 81 12.39 18.97 3.49
C SER A 81 12.19 18.19 2.19
N HIS A 82 13.29 17.91 1.50
CA HIS A 82 13.27 17.12 0.28
C HIS A 82 12.96 15.63 0.60
N ASN A 83 13.41 15.10 1.74
CA ASN A 83 13.17 13.70 2.12
C ASN A 83 11.93 13.57 3.02
N ALA A 84 10.75 13.87 2.48
CA ALA A 84 9.54 13.96 3.28
C ALA A 84 8.45 12.94 2.91
N ALA A 85 8.63 12.19 1.82
CA ALA A 85 7.72 11.12 1.43
C ALA A 85 8.47 9.79 1.25
N TYR A 86 7.76 8.70 1.54
CA TYR A 86 8.31 7.35 1.53
C TYR A 86 7.24 6.35 1.13
N THR A 87 7.61 5.35 0.34
CA THR A 87 6.74 4.22 0.06
C THR A 87 7.49 2.91 0.19
N LYS A 88 6.79 1.84 0.58
CA LYS A 88 7.29 0.47 0.53
C LYS A 88 6.23 -0.53 0.11
N VAL A 89 6.68 -1.57 -0.59
CA VAL A 89 5.90 -2.72 -1.02
C VAL A 89 6.56 -3.97 -0.46
N ILE A 90 5.78 -4.76 0.28
CA ILE A 90 6.20 -6.01 0.90
C ILE A 90 5.71 -7.14 0.02
N VAL A 91 6.62 -8.02 -0.40
CA VAL A 91 6.35 -9.09 -1.36
C VAL A 91 6.82 -10.41 -0.79
N ASP A 92 6.08 -11.50 -1.03
CA ASP A 92 6.62 -12.84 -0.81
C ASP A 92 7.67 -13.21 -1.88
N LYS A 93 8.63 -14.05 -1.53
CA LYS A 93 9.62 -14.60 -2.47
C LYS A 93 9.14 -15.88 -3.17
N SER A 94 7.82 -16.09 -3.22
CA SER A 94 7.26 -17.22 -3.94
C SER A 94 7.39 -16.99 -5.46
N PRO A 95 7.26 -18.02 -6.31
CA PRO A 95 7.25 -17.82 -7.76
C PRO A 95 6.15 -16.87 -8.28
N GLN A 96 5.12 -16.61 -7.47
CA GLN A 96 4.03 -15.70 -7.81
C GLN A 96 4.33 -14.24 -7.40
N GLU A 97 5.28 -14.02 -6.49
CA GLU A 97 5.66 -12.70 -5.97
C GLU A 97 4.45 -11.88 -5.53
N ASN A 98 3.62 -12.43 -4.64
CA ASN A 98 2.41 -11.75 -4.22
C ASN A 98 2.75 -10.54 -3.37
N VAL A 99 2.09 -9.42 -3.63
CA VAL A 99 2.16 -8.25 -2.76
C VAL A 99 1.36 -8.55 -1.49
N LEU A 100 2.04 -8.48 -0.35
CA LEU A 100 1.49 -8.74 0.97
C LEU A 100 1.08 -7.46 1.70
N GLY A 101 1.72 -6.34 1.37
CA GLY A 101 1.43 -5.04 1.97
C GLY A 101 2.01 -3.88 1.19
N ILE A 102 1.33 -2.75 1.22
CA ILE A 102 1.79 -1.49 0.64
C ILE A 102 1.62 -0.41 1.69
N HIS A 103 2.65 0.42 1.86
CA HIS A 103 2.67 1.52 2.80
C HIS A 103 3.16 2.77 2.10
N TYR A 104 2.46 3.87 2.32
CA TYR A 104 2.75 5.15 1.70
C TYR A 104 2.66 6.26 2.74
N VAL A 105 3.69 7.09 2.80
CA VAL A 105 3.77 8.30 3.61
C VAL A 105 3.99 9.46 2.67
N GLY A 106 3.04 10.40 2.61
CA GLY A 106 3.08 11.48 1.64
C GLY A 106 1.75 12.23 1.53
N PRO A 107 1.62 13.19 0.60
CA PRO A 107 0.36 13.88 0.37
C PRO A 107 -0.70 12.94 -0.21
N ASN A 108 -1.98 13.17 0.12
CA ASN A 108 -3.14 12.46 -0.42
C ASN A 108 -3.03 10.92 -0.25
N ALA A 109 -2.52 10.46 0.88
CA ALA A 109 -2.21 9.05 1.12
C ALA A 109 -3.46 8.17 1.01
N GLY A 110 -4.62 8.66 1.48
CA GLY A 110 -5.88 7.95 1.35
C GLY A 110 -6.31 7.74 -0.12
N GLU A 111 -6.16 8.77 -0.94
CA GLU A 111 -6.50 8.73 -2.37
C GLU A 111 -5.58 7.75 -3.13
N VAL A 112 -4.28 7.80 -2.84
CA VAL A 112 -3.28 6.88 -3.40
C VAL A 112 -3.63 5.43 -3.03
N MET A 113 -3.87 5.16 -1.75
CA MET A 113 -4.03 3.80 -1.23
C MET A 113 -5.35 3.13 -1.66
N GLN A 114 -6.41 3.91 -1.90
CA GLN A 114 -7.72 3.38 -2.24
C GLN A 114 -7.70 2.54 -3.52
N GLY A 115 -6.96 2.96 -4.54
CA GLY A 115 -6.79 2.23 -5.80
C GLY A 115 -6.08 0.90 -5.59
N TYR A 116 -4.92 0.90 -4.92
CA TYR A 116 -4.18 -0.33 -4.62
C TYR A 116 -4.96 -1.30 -3.73
N GLY A 117 -5.82 -0.80 -2.84
CA GLY A 117 -6.75 -1.63 -2.08
C GLY A 117 -7.60 -2.54 -2.95
N THR A 118 -8.09 -2.03 -4.08
CA THR A 118 -8.87 -2.83 -5.03
C THR A 118 -8.00 -3.89 -5.72
N SER A 119 -6.76 -3.53 -6.11
CA SER A 119 -5.81 -4.46 -6.72
C SER A 119 -5.41 -5.58 -5.76
N MET A 120 -5.21 -5.25 -4.48
CA MET A 120 -4.88 -6.23 -3.42
C MET A 120 -6.00 -7.27 -3.23
N LYS A 121 -7.27 -6.90 -3.45
CA LYS A 121 -8.39 -7.85 -3.44
C LYS A 121 -8.38 -8.82 -4.64
N GLN A 122 -7.67 -8.49 -5.71
CA GLN A 122 -7.53 -9.32 -6.92
C GLN A 122 -6.24 -10.14 -6.96
N GLY A 123 -5.44 -10.16 -5.88
CA GLY A 123 -4.17 -10.90 -5.85
C GLY A 123 -3.07 -10.19 -6.63
N LEU A 124 -2.82 -8.93 -6.31
CA LEU A 124 -1.73 -8.14 -6.89
C LEU A 124 -0.37 -8.83 -6.72
N THR A 125 0.36 -8.95 -7.82
CA THR A 125 1.76 -9.45 -7.86
C THR A 125 2.72 -8.29 -8.11
N LEU A 126 3.99 -8.46 -7.73
CA LEU A 126 5.05 -7.51 -8.03
C LEU A 126 5.14 -7.25 -9.54
N LYS A 127 5.07 -8.31 -10.36
CA LYS A 127 5.10 -8.18 -11.82
C LYS A 127 3.98 -7.28 -12.35
N THR A 128 2.73 -7.51 -11.92
CA THR A 128 1.60 -6.64 -12.32
C THR A 128 1.82 -5.20 -11.87
N LEU A 129 2.39 -5.00 -10.69
CA LEU A 129 2.69 -3.67 -10.17
C LEU A 129 3.74 -2.96 -11.03
N THR A 130 4.86 -3.61 -11.35
CA THR A 130 5.98 -3.01 -12.10
C THR A 130 5.74 -2.92 -13.61
N ASP A 131 4.85 -3.75 -14.16
CA ASP A 131 4.42 -3.65 -15.57
C ASP A 131 3.42 -2.49 -15.78
N THR A 132 2.87 -1.94 -14.69
CA THR A 132 1.92 -0.82 -14.77
C THR A 132 2.65 0.49 -15.08
N VAL A 133 2.27 1.15 -16.17
CA VAL A 133 2.83 2.46 -16.54
C VAL A 133 2.34 3.53 -15.57
N GLY A 134 3.28 4.25 -14.96
CA GLY A 134 2.99 5.38 -14.06
C GLY A 134 2.32 6.56 -14.77
N ILE A 135 1.47 7.28 -14.04
CA ILE A 135 0.94 8.58 -14.48
C ILE A 135 1.90 9.65 -14.00
N HIS A 136 2.40 10.47 -14.92
CA HIS A 136 3.43 11.47 -14.61
C HIS A 136 2.93 12.92 -14.82
N PRO A 137 3.23 13.86 -13.90
CA PRO A 137 3.87 13.67 -12.60
C PRO A 137 2.84 13.35 -11.49
N THR A 138 3.00 12.23 -10.77
CA THR A 138 2.17 11.91 -9.60
C THR A 138 2.95 11.20 -8.51
N SER A 139 2.66 11.47 -7.23
CA SER A 139 3.30 10.72 -6.12
C SER A 139 2.99 9.21 -6.13
N SER A 140 1.88 8.79 -6.74
CA SER A 140 1.51 7.38 -6.82
C SER A 140 2.38 6.59 -7.81
N GLU A 141 3.00 7.25 -8.80
CA GLU A 141 3.85 6.57 -9.79
C GLU A 141 5.09 5.94 -9.16
N GLU A 142 5.50 6.44 -8.01
CA GLU A 142 6.61 5.95 -7.20
C GLU A 142 6.41 4.50 -6.74
N ILE A 143 5.17 4.06 -6.54
CA ILE A 143 4.84 2.68 -6.12
C ILE A 143 5.03 1.68 -7.27
N VAL A 144 4.79 2.09 -8.53
CA VAL A 144 4.88 1.21 -9.70
C VAL A 144 6.26 1.21 -10.36
N THR A 145 7.18 2.06 -9.89
CA THR A 145 8.55 2.19 -10.41
C THR A 145 9.63 1.75 -9.42
N LEU A 146 9.25 1.03 -8.35
CA LEU A 146 10.18 0.57 -7.32
C LEU A 146 11.17 -0.48 -7.84
N SER A 147 12.45 -0.29 -7.52
CA SER A 147 13.54 -1.23 -7.85
C SER A 147 14.46 -1.53 -6.68
N ILE A 148 14.60 -0.60 -5.74
CA ILE A 148 15.50 -0.70 -4.59
C ILE A 148 14.87 -1.62 -3.55
N THR A 149 15.63 -2.63 -3.10
CA THR A 149 15.22 -3.53 -2.03
C THR A 149 15.99 -3.26 -0.75
N LYS A 150 15.33 -3.43 0.40
CA LYS A 150 16.03 -3.33 1.70
C LYS A 150 17.18 -4.33 1.83
N SER A 151 17.07 -5.50 1.21
CA SER A 151 18.10 -6.54 1.27
C SER A 151 19.34 -6.23 0.43
N SER A 152 19.25 -5.35 -0.58
CA SER A 152 20.43 -4.90 -1.33
C SER A 152 21.30 -3.93 -0.51
N GLY A 153 20.71 -3.27 0.49
CA GLY A 153 21.39 -2.28 1.33
C GLY A 153 21.64 -0.95 0.62
N GLU A 154 21.07 -0.76 -0.58
CA GLU A 154 21.09 0.51 -1.29
C GLU A 154 20.22 1.56 -0.56
N ASP A 155 20.57 2.83 -0.77
CA ASP A 155 19.84 3.96 -0.17
C ASP A 155 18.45 4.08 -0.81
N ALA A 156 17.40 4.24 -0.01
CA ALA A 156 16.03 4.41 -0.51
C ALA A 156 15.86 5.69 -1.35
N ALA A 157 16.74 6.68 -1.19
CA ALA A 157 16.78 7.90 -2.01
C ALA A 157 17.55 7.73 -3.33
N ALA A 158 18.20 6.58 -3.56
CA ALA A 158 18.97 6.30 -4.77
C ALA A 158 18.06 5.96 -5.97
N GLY A 159 17.23 6.91 -6.39
CA GLY A 159 16.30 6.72 -7.49
C GLY A 159 15.55 7.99 -7.84
N GLY A 160 15.93 8.61 -8.96
CA GLY A 160 15.38 9.85 -9.47
C GLY A 160 16.32 10.45 -10.51
N CYS A 161 15.78 11.18 -11.49
CA CYS A 161 16.58 12.03 -12.37
C CYS A 161 16.93 13.35 -11.68
#